data_AF-A0A399ZZ27-F1
#
_entry.id   AF-A0A399ZZ27-F1
#
_cell.length_a   1.000
_cell.length_b   1.000
_cell.length_c   1.000
_cell.angle_alpha   90.00
_cell.angle_beta   90.00
_cell.angle_gamma   90.00
#
_symmetry.space_group_name_H-M   'P 1'
#
loop_
_entity.id
_entity.type
_entity.pdbx_description
1 polymer ?
#
loop_
_entity_poly.entity_id
_entity_poly.type
_entity_poly.pdbx_seq_one_letter_code
_entity_poly.pdbx_strand_id
1 'polypeptide(L)'
;MALLLLLGVHFVAHHFIAAGGLRDFNQVMAYLSNPIIIALELGFLVSVTIHALLGVRSILFDLGLDARWEKNVTWALTALGALTLAYGVWLLYTILQTGSALAMWTR
;
A
#
# COMPACT_ATOMS: atom_id res chain seq x y z
N MET A 1 -4.92 -9.21 -13.21
CA MET A 1 -5.56 -8.10 -13.98
C MET A 1 -5.83 -6.89 -13.12
N ALA A 2 -6.51 -7.01 -11.97
CA ALA A 2 -6.76 -5.88 -11.06
C ALA A 2 -5.49 -5.08 -10.69
N LEU A 3 -4.38 -5.75 -10.40
CA LEU A 3 -3.10 -5.09 -10.06
C LEU A 3 -2.54 -4.19 -11.15
N LEU A 4 -2.67 -4.57 -12.42
CA LEU A 4 -2.19 -3.73 -13.52
C LEU A 4 -2.98 -2.44 -13.61
N LEU A 5 -4.30 -2.52 -13.41
CA LEU A 5 -5.16 -1.35 -13.37
C LEU A 5 -4.83 -0.45 -12.17
N LEU A 6 -4.74 -1.04 -10.97
CA LEU A 6 -4.44 -0.30 -9.74
C LEU A 6 -3.06 0.37 -9.80
N LEU A 7 -2.03 -0.36 -10.27
CA LEU A 7 -0.69 0.17 -10.46
C LEU A 7 -0.67 1.28 -11.52
N GLY A 8 -1.36 1.08 -12.65
CA GLY A 8 -1.45 2.08 -13.71
C GLY A 8 -2.09 3.38 -13.21
N VAL A 9 -3.22 3.27 -12.51
CA VAL A 9 -3.89 4.43 -11.90
C VAL A 9 -2.98 5.12 -10.89
N HIS A 10 -2.30 4.36 -10.02
CA HIS A 10 -1.36 4.91 -9.04
C HIS A 10 -0.21 5.67 -9.73
N PHE A 11 0.44 5.09 -10.73
CA PHE A 11 1.50 5.79 -11.46
C PHE A 11 1.01 7.03 -12.19
N VAL A 12 -0.13 6.96 -12.89
CA VAL A 12 -0.71 8.13 -13.57
C VAL A 12 -1.03 9.24 -12.57
N ALA A 13 -1.70 8.93 -11.46
CA ALA A 13 -2.06 9.90 -10.44
C ALA A 13 -0.82 10.58 -9.83
N HIS A 14 0.17 9.78 -9.41
CA HIS A 14 1.34 10.27 -8.68
C HIS A 14 2.44 10.87 -9.58
N HIS A 15 2.52 10.52 -10.86
CA HIS A 15 3.63 10.94 -11.73
C HIS A 15 3.21 11.86 -12.89
N PHE A 16 1.95 11.81 -13.31
CA PHE A 16 1.49 12.56 -14.49
C PHE A 16 0.44 13.63 -14.17
N ILE A 17 -0.41 13.40 -13.15
CA ILE A 17 -1.44 14.37 -12.75
C ILE A 17 -0.88 15.39 -11.75
N ALA A 18 -0.10 14.93 -10.77
CA ALA A 18 0.63 15.83 -9.88
C ALA A 18 1.88 16.37 -10.60
N ALA A 19 1.93 17.67 -10.91
CA ALA A 19 3.08 18.28 -11.58
C ALA A 19 4.35 18.17 -10.70
N GLY A 20 5.24 17.22 -11.05
CA GLY A 20 6.43 16.88 -10.26
C GLY A 20 6.19 15.81 -9.18
N GLY A 21 4.98 15.27 -9.07
CA GLY A 21 4.55 14.30 -8.06
C GLY A 21 4.11 14.93 -6.74
N LEU A 22 3.45 14.12 -5.90
CA LEU A 22 3.08 14.53 -4.53
C LEU A 22 4.37 14.64 -3.69
N ARG A 23 4.83 15.88 -3.45
CA ARG A 23 6.13 16.17 -2.81
C ARG A 23 6.02 16.72 -1.40
N ASP A 24 4.84 17.15 -0.98
CA ASP A 24 4.59 17.66 0.36
C ASP A 24 3.30 17.09 0.98
N PHE A 25 3.18 17.27 2.29
CA PHE A 25 2.06 16.75 3.07
C PHE A 25 0.70 17.33 2.65
N ASN A 26 0.65 18.62 2.27
CA ASN A 26 -0.61 19.26 1.85
C ASN A 26 -1.11 18.68 0.54
N GLN A 27 -0.22 18.36 -0.39
CA GLN A 27 -0.56 17.69 -1.64
C GLN A 27 -1.08 16.26 -1.39
N VAL A 28 -0.46 15.51 -0.46
CA VAL A 28 -0.96 14.19 -0.05
C VAL A 28 -2.37 14.30 0.56
N MET A 29 -2.59 15.29 1.42
CA MET A 29 -3.92 15.54 2.01
C MET A 29 -4.96 15.91 0.96
N ALA A 30 -4.61 16.76 -0.01
CA ALA A 30 -5.50 17.12 -1.11
C ALA A 30 -5.85 15.89 -1.97
N TYR A 31 -4.88 15.03 -2.25
CA TYR A 31 -5.10 13.78 -2.98
C TYR A 31 -6.02 12.81 -2.22
N LEU A 32 -5.78 12.62 -0.92
CA LEU A 32 -6.58 11.75 -0.05
C LEU A 32 -7.94 12.35 0.34
N SER A 33 -8.24 13.59 -0.01
CA SER A 33 -9.55 14.19 0.24
C SER A 33 -10.68 13.54 -0.58
N ASN A 34 -10.33 12.83 -1.66
CA ASN A 34 -11.29 12.09 -2.47
C ASN A 34 -11.45 10.64 -1.93
N PRO A 35 -12.65 10.23 -1.49
CA PRO A 35 -12.87 8.89 -0.93
C PRO A 35 -12.64 7.75 -1.95
N ILE A 36 -12.76 8.01 -3.25
CA ILE A 36 -12.45 7.03 -4.30
C ILE A 36 -10.94 6.74 -4.31
N ILE A 37 -10.12 7.78 -4.15
CA ILE A 37 -8.66 7.62 -4.06
C ILE A 37 -8.29 6.78 -2.84
N ILE A 38 -8.91 7.04 -1.68
CA ILE A 38 -8.71 6.22 -0.48
C ILE A 38 -8.99 4.73 -0.76
N ALA A 39 -10.12 4.43 -1.41
CA ALA A 39 -10.48 3.05 -1.75
C ALA A 39 -9.48 2.41 -2.73
N LEU A 40 -9.01 3.16 -3.73
CA LEU A 40 -8.03 2.71 -4.71
C LEU A 40 -6.68 2.41 -4.06
N GLU A 41 -6.18 3.30 -3.20
CA GLU A 41 -4.89 3.12 -2.50
C GLU A 41 -4.96 1.95 -1.51
N LEU A 42 -6.08 1.76 -0.79
CA LEU A 42 -6.29 0.59 0.07
C LEU A 42 -6.35 -0.71 -0.74
N GLY A 43 -7.11 -0.71 -1.84
CA GLY A 43 -7.18 -1.85 -2.75
C GLY A 43 -5.82 -2.20 -3.35
N PHE A 44 -5.03 -1.17 -3.69
CA PHE A 44 -3.67 -1.33 -4.19
C PHE A 44 -2.74 -1.88 -3.12
N LEU A 45 -2.75 -1.34 -1.89
CA LEU A 45 -1.97 -1.83 -0.75
C LEU A 45 -2.20 -3.33 -0.51
N VAL A 46 -3.46 -3.77 -0.45
CA VAL A 46 -3.80 -5.18 -0.25
C VAL A 46 -3.29 -6.03 -1.41
N SER A 47 -3.61 -5.62 -2.64
CA SER A 47 -3.30 -6.40 -3.83
C SER A 47 -1.79 -6.55 -4.04
N VAL A 48 -1.02 -5.46 -3.90
CA VAL A 48 0.41 -5.44 -4.18
C VAL A 48 1.18 -6.23 -3.13
N THR A 49 0.76 -6.13 -1.86
CA THR A 49 1.35 -6.88 -0.75
C THR A 49 1.15 -8.38 -0.95
N ILE A 50 -0.08 -8.82 -1.25
CA ILE A 50 -0.37 -10.24 -1.49
C ILE A 50 0.43 -10.76 -2.70
N HIS A 51 0.43 -10.02 -3.82
CA HIS A 51 1.16 -10.43 -5.02
C HIS A 51 2.66 -10.54 -4.80
N ALA A 52 3.27 -9.55 -4.15
CA ALA A 52 4.69 -9.56 -3.85
C ALA A 52 5.06 -10.76 -2.98
N LEU A 53 4.31 -11.02 -1.90
CA LEU A 53 4.62 -12.09 -0.96
C LEU A 53 4.40 -13.48 -1.55
N LEU A 54 3.33 -13.67 -2.35
CA LEU A 54 3.12 -14.92 -3.06
C LEU A 54 4.20 -15.16 -4.12
N GLY A 55 4.64 -14.12 -4.84
CA GLY A 55 5.74 -14.21 -5.79
C GLY A 55 7.06 -14.60 -5.12
N VAL A 56 7.42 -13.93 -4.03
CA VAL A 56 8.61 -14.27 -3.23
C VAL A 56 8.52 -15.70 -2.71
N ARG A 57 7.36 -16.12 -2.19
CA ARG A 57 7.15 -17.51 -1.74
C ARG A 57 7.39 -18.51 -2.86
N SER A 58 6.84 -18.27 -4.05
CA SER A 58 7.02 -19.13 -5.22
C SER A 58 8.49 -19.28 -5.56
N ILE A 59 9.21 -18.14 -5.70
CA ILE A 59 10.64 -18.14 -6.03
C ILE A 59 11.44 -18.92 -4.99
N LEU A 60 11.16 -18.73 -3.70
CA LEU A 60 11.88 -19.43 -2.63
C LEU A 60 11.61 -20.94 -2.64
N PHE A 61 10.39 -21.37 -2.96
CA PHE A 61 10.03 -22.79 -2.99
C PHE A 61 10.66 -23.49 -4.20
N ASP A 62 10.79 -22.77 -5.33
CA ASP A 62 11.46 -23.28 -6.54
C ASP A 62 12.97 -23.56 -6.32
N LEU A 63 13.57 -23.07 -5.22
CA LEU A 63 14.96 -23.37 -4.84
C LEU A 63 15.13 -24.74 -4.14
N GLY A 64 14.05 -25.50 -3.92
CA GLY A 64 14.12 -26.84 -3.35
C GLY A 64 14.35 -26.87 -1.83
N LEU A 65 13.68 -25.98 -1.10
CA LEU A 65 13.72 -25.94 0.37
C LEU A 65 13.11 -27.21 0.98
N ASP A 66 13.59 -27.60 2.17
CA ASP A 66 12.93 -28.68 2.91
C ASP A 66 11.59 -28.22 3.54
N ALA A 67 10.77 -29.19 3.96
CA ALA A 67 9.43 -28.91 4.49
C ALA A 67 9.43 -28.01 5.74
N ARG A 68 10.52 -27.99 6.53
CA ARG A 68 10.65 -27.14 7.70
C ARG A 68 10.85 -25.68 7.27
N TRP A 69 11.73 -25.45 6.31
CA TRP A 69 11.98 -24.13 5.75
C TRP A 69 10.78 -23.58 5.00
N GLU A 70 10.07 -24.40 4.20
CA GLU A 70 8.84 -23.98 3.54
C GLU A 70 7.76 -23.47 4.52
N LYS A 71 7.58 -24.19 5.63
CA LYS A 71 6.65 -23.78 6.71
C LYS A 71 7.09 -22.46 7.34
N ASN A 72 8.37 -22.31 7.67
CA ASN A 72 8.90 -21.10 8.27
C ASN A 72 8.76 -19.89 7.33
N VAL A 73 9.09 -20.05 6.05
CA VAL A 73 8.93 -19.01 5.01
C VAL A 73 7.46 -18.60 4.90
N THR A 74 6.54 -19.56 4.87
CA THR A 74 5.10 -19.27 4.80
C THR A 74 4.64 -18.44 6.00
N TRP A 75 5.05 -18.80 7.21
CA TRP A 75 4.72 -18.02 8.42
C TRP A 75 5.35 -16.64 8.42
N ALA A 76 6.63 -16.53 8.05
CA ALA A 76 7.36 -15.27 8.02
C ALA A 76 6.73 -14.30 7.01
N LEU A 77 6.43 -14.75 5.79
CA LEU A 77 5.79 -13.93 4.77
C LEU A 77 4.35 -13.55 5.17
N THR A 78 3.60 -14.45 5.80
CA THR A 78 2.26 -14.14 6.31
C THR A 78 2.30 -13.06 7.39
N ALA A 79 3.21 -13.17 8.36
CA ALA A 79 3.39 -12.17 9.40
C ALA A 79 3.83 -10.83 8.82
N LEU A 80 4.77 -10.83 7.88
CA LEU A 80 5.22 -9.63 7.18
C LEU A 80 4.07 -8.96 6.42
N GLY A 81 3.23 -9.73 5.73
CA GLY A 81 2.04 -9.22 5.06
C GLY A 81 1.06 -8.59 6.03
N ALA A 82 0.73 -9.27 7.13
CA ALA A 82 -0.15 -8.74 8.16
C ALA A 82 0.37 -7.41 8.74
N LEU A 83 1.66 -7.34 9.07
CA LEU A 83 2.30 -6.13 9.56
C LEU A 83 2.27 -4.99 8.54
N THR A 84 2.55 -5.29 7.27
CA THR A 84 2.53 -4.30 6.18
C THR A 84 1.14 -3.71 5.99
N LEU A 85 0.10 -4.56 5.96
CA LEU A 85 -1.28 -4.12 5.82
C LEU A 85 -1.73 -3.31 7.05
N ALA A 86 -1.46 -3.79 8.26
CA ALA A 86 -1.82 -3.10 9.49
C ALA A 86 -1.15 -1.72 9.57
N TYR A 87 0.14 -1.65 9.27
CA TYR A 87 0.90 -0.41 9.25
C TYR A 87 0.38 0.56 8.18
N GLY A 88 0.12 0.10 6.96
CA GLY A 88 -0.38 0.94 5.88
C GLY A 88 -1.76 1.51 6.17
N VAL A 89 -2.68 0.71 6.72
CA VAL A 89 -4.01 1.16 7.15
C VAL A 89 -3.90 2.15 8.31
N TRP A 90 -3.06 1.85 9.30
CA TRP A 90 -2.81 2.76 10.42
C TRP A 90 -2.25 4.11 9.94
N LEU A 91 -1.25 4.09 9.07
CA LEU A 91 -0.63 5.30 8.53
C LEU A 91 -1.66 6.17 7.78
N LEU A 92 -2.46 5.56 6.91
CA LEU A 92 -3.54 6.26 6.20
C LEU A 92 -4.52 6.92 7.19
N TYR A 93 -4.96 6.18 8.20
CA TYR A 93 -5.84 6.70 9.25
C TYR A 93 -5.21 7.88 9.99
N THR A 94 -3.95 7.77 10.38
CA THR A 94 -3.21 8.85 11.05
C THR A 94 -3.11 10.10 10.18
N ILE A 95 -2.79 9.96 8.88
CA ILE A 95 -2.73 11.10 7.95
C ILE A 95 -4.08 11.81 7.88
N LEU A 96 -5.18 11.07 7.73
CA LEU A 96 -6.54 11.63 7.66
C LEU A 96 -6.93 12.38 8.95
N GLN A 97 -6.54 11.87 10.12
CA GLN A 97 -6.78 12.53 11.42
C GLN A 97 -5.93 13.79 11.59
N THR A 98 -4.66 13.76 11.17
CA THR A 98 -3.80 14.95 11.23
C THR A 98 -4.32 16.05 10.30
N GLY A 99 -4.78 15.69 9.09
CA GLY A 99 -5.35 16.64 8.16
C GLY A 99 -6.66 17.28 8.64
N SER A 100 -7.55 16.49 9.26
CA SER A 100 -8.79 17.02 9.83
C SER A 100 -8.53 17.99 10.98
N ALA A 101 -7.53 17.70 11.82
CA ALA A 101 -7.11 18.61 12.88
C ALA A 101 -6.58 19.93 12.31
N LEU A 102 -5.67 19.92 11.33
CA LEU A 102 -5.12 21.14 10.72
C LEU A 102 -6.19 22.02 10.05
N ALA A 103 -7.20 21.39 9.42
CA ALA A 103 -8.32 22.12 8.81
C ALA A 103 -9.23 22.81 9.83
N MET A 104 -9.24 22.36 11.09
CA MET A 104 -10.04 22.96 12.17
C MET A 104 -9.38 24.23 12.74
N TRP A 105 -8.05 24.29 12.79
CA TRP A 105 -7.30 25.44 13.35
C TRP A 105 -7.10 26.59 12.37
N THR A 106 -7.36 26.37 11.08
CA THR A 106 -7.15 27.35 10.00
C THR A 106 -8.44 28.06 9.56
N ARG A 107 -9.58 27.74 10.19
CA ARG A 107 -10.86 28.45 10.06
C ARG A 107 -11.06 29.39 11.24
#